data_AF-A0AAD5CWI1-F1
#
_entry.id   AF-A0AAD5CWI1-F1
#
_cell.length_a   1.000
_cell.length_b   1.000
_cell.length_c   1.000
_cell.angle_alpha   90.00
_cell.angle_beta   90.00
_cell.angle_gamma   90.00
#
_symmetry.space_group_name_H-M   'P 1'
#
loop_
_entity.id
_entity.type
_entity.pdbx_description
1 polymer ?
#
loop_
_entity_poly.entity_id
_entity_poly.type
_entity_poly.pdbx_seq_one_letter_code
_entity_poly.pdbx_strand_id
1 'polypeptide(L)'
;MASLATFTPTTTIKGLSGSSLTGTKLNLKPSRQSLKPKSNYRAGAVVAKYGDKSVYFDLEDLGNTTGEWDVYGSDAPSPYNSLQSKFFETFAAPFTKRGFLLKFLILGGGSTLAYFSATATGDVLPIVKGPQQKPKLGPRGKI
;
A
#
# COMPACT_ATOMS: atom_id res chain seq x y z
N MET A 1 -44.83 -1.87 7.92
CA MET A 1 -43.85 -2.39 8.90
C MET A 1 -42.88 -3.29 8.15
N ALA A 2 -41.67 -2.81 7.87
CA ALA A 2 -40.65 -3.54 7.11
C ALA A 2 -39.55 -4.00 8.08
N SER A 3 -39.25 -5.30 8.07
CA SER A 3 -38.26 -5.94 8.94
C SER A 3 -36.84 -5.64 8.44
N LEU A 4 -36.00 -5.12 9.33
CA LEU A 4 -34.60 -4.77 9.06
C LEU A 4 -33.72 -5.97 9.42
N ALA A 5 -33.19 -6.69 8.43
CA ALA A 5 -32.28 -7.79 8.65
C ALA A 5 -30.83 -7.26 8.70
N THR A 6 -30.23 -7.32 9.89
CA THR A 6 -28.83 -6.93 10.13
C THR A 6 -27.90 -8.04 9.63
N PHE A 7 -27.12 -7.77 8.58
CA PHE A 7 -25.99 -8.62 8.17
C PHE A 7 -24.77 -8.28 9.03
N THR A 8 -24.19 -9.29 9.70
CA THR A 8 -22.90 -9.16 10.38
C THR A 8 -21.78 -9.57 9.42
N PRO A 9 -20.71 -8.76 9.22
CA PRO A 9 -19.54 -9.20 8.49
C PRO A 9 -18.66 -10.05 9.41
N THR A 10 -18.61 -11.36 9.17
CA THR A 10 -17.58 -12.22 9.77
C THR A 10 -16.26 -11.99 9.04
N THR A 11 -15.39 -11.16 9.63
CA THR A 11 -14.00 -11.03 9.21
C THR A 11 -13.23 -12.30 9.60
N THR A 12 -13.43 -13.38 8.83
CA THR A 12 -12.50 -14.50 8.83
C THR A 12 -11.26 -14.04 8.10
N ILE A 13 -10.31 -13.45 8.83
CA ILE A 13 -8.96 -13.25 8.31
C ILE A 13 -8.36 -14.65 8.16
N LYS A 14 -8.46 -15.19 6.95
CA LYS A 14 -7.85 -16.45 6.53
C LYS A 14 -6.34 -16.21 6.43
N GLY A 15 -5.70 -16.15 7.60
CA GLY A 15 -4.28 -15.91 7.77
C GLY A 15 -3.45 -16.90 6.96
N LEU A 16 -2.41 -16.35 6.32
CA LEU A 16 -1.37 -16.95 5.49
C LEU A 16 -0.91 -18.35 5.95
N SER A 17 -1.64 -19.40 5.59
CA SER A 17 -1.13 -20.77 5.62
C SER A 17 -0.86 -21.23 4.19
N GLY A 18 0.16 -20.64 3.58
CA GLY A 18 0.49 -20.92 2.18
C GLY A 18 1.90 -20.50 1.82
N SER A 19 2.90 -21.01 2.52
CA SER A 19 4.24 -21.30 1.96
C SER A 19 5.14 -21.99 2.98
N SER A 20 5.44 -23.27 2.75
CA SER A 20 6.78 -23.79 3.00
C SER A 20 7.02 -24.91 2.00
N LEU A 21 7.93 -24.64 1.07
CA LEU A 21 8.59 -25.63 0.22
C LEU A 21 9.02 -26.82 1.09
N THR A 22 8.64 -28.03 0.68
CA THR A 22 9.28 -29.31 1.03
C THR A 22 9.80 -29.43 2.49
N GLY A 23 8.90 -29.72 3.42
CA GLY A 23 9.28 -30.10 4.79
C GLY A 23 8.32 -31.16 5.33
N THR A 24 8.85 -32.32 5.74
CA THR A 24 8.10 -33.41 6.38
C THR A 24 7.44 -32.91 7.66
N LYS A 25 6.10 -33.03 7.77
CA LYS A 25 5.37 -32.63 8.98
C LYS A 25 5.66 -33.61 10.12
N LEU A 26 6.14 -33.11 11.26
CA LEU A 26 6.30 -33.89 12.49
C LEU A 26 4.93 -34.14 13.13
N ASN A 27 4.70 -35.39 13.56
CA ASN A 27 3.48 -35.82 14.23
C ASN A 27 3.49 -35.33 15.69
N LEU A 28 3.01 -34.11 15.92
CA LEU A 28 2.80 -33.58 17.26
C LEU A 28 1.50 -34.16 17.82
N LYS A 29 1.61 -35.10 18.75
CA LYS A 29 0.47 -35.61 19.52
C LYS A 29 -0.11 -34.44 20.33
N PRO A 30 -1.37 -34.02 20.10
CA PRO A 30 -1.95 -32.93 20.87
C PRO A 30 -2.13 -33.41 22.31
N SER A 31 -1.32 -32.87 23.23
CA SER A 31 -1.56 -32.99 24.65
C SER A 31 -2.89 -32.30 24.95
N ARG A 32 -3.95 -33.07 25.18
CA ARG A 32 -5.22 -32.53 25.69
C ARG A 32 -5.03 -32.10 27.13
N GLN A 33 -4.43 -30.94 27.34
CA GLN A 33 -4.59 -30.21 28.60
C GLN A 33 -5.94 -29.51 28.54
N SER A 34 -6.96 -30.18 29.10
CA SER A 34 -8.23 -29.58 29.44
C SER A 34 -7.97 -28.56 30.55
N LEU A 35 -7.81 -27.28 30.18
CA LEU A 35 -7.97 -26.19 31.13
C LEU A 35 -9.46 -26.15 31.48
N LYS A 36 -9.84 -26.80 32.59
CA LYS A 36 -11.18 -26.61 33.17
C LYS A 36 -11.29 -25.14 33.59
N PRO A 37 -12.16 -24.32 32.98
CA PRO A 37 -12.41 -23.00 33.50
C PRO A 37 -13.03 -23.18 34.88
N LYS A 38 -12.40 -22.62 35.92
CA LYS A 38 -13.05 -22.46 37.23
C LYS A 38 -14.25 -21.53 37.02
N SER A 39 -15.41 -22.13 36.79
CA SER A 39 -16.71 -21.49 36.76
C SER A 39 -17.04 -20.98 38.16
N ASN A 40 -16.45 -19.85 38.55
CA ASN A 40 -16.86 -19.03 39.70
C ASN A 40 -16.32 -17.59 39.62
N TYR A 41 -16.05 -17.09 38.42
CA TYR A 41 -16.00 -15.64 38.23
C TYR A 41 -17.42 -15.19 37.97
N ARG A 42 -17.96 -14.34 38.85
CA ARG A 42 -19.14 -13.55 38.52
C ARG A 42 -18.77 -12.76 37.26
N ALA A 43 -19.21 -13.24 36.11
CA ALA A 43 -19.04 -12.56 34.83
C ALA A 43 -20.01 -11.38 34.80
N GLY A 44 -19.73 -10.35 35.61
CA GLY A 44 -20.14 -9.02 35.22
C GLY A 44 -19.32 -8.69 33.99
N ALA A 45 -19.97 -8.49 32.84
CA ALA A 45 -19.29 -7.93 31.69
C ALA A 45 -18.77 -6.56 32.13
N VAL A 46 -17.46 -6.46 32.38
CA VAL A 46 -16.81 -5.17 32.65
C VAL A 46 -16.73 -4.48 31.30
N VAL A 47 -17.80 -3.76 30.97
CA VAL A 47 -17.85 -2.87 29.81
C VAL A 47 -17.12 -1.60 30.23
N ALA A 48 -15.87 -1.47 29.79
CA ALA A 48 -15.06 -0.29 30.04
C ALA A 48 -14.86 0.39 28.69
N LYS A 49 -15.36 1.62 28.56
CA LYS A 49 -15.26 2.38 27.31
C LYS A 49 -13.98 3.18 27.27
N TYR A 50 -13.36 3.26 26.10
CA TYR A 50 -12.22 4.15 25.89
C TYR A 50 -12.60 5.59 26.27
N GLY A 51 -11.85 6.21 27.19
CA GLY A 51 -12.09 7.58 27.66
C GLY A 51 -12.82 7.71 29.00
N ASP A 52 -13.24 6.61 29.63
CA ASP A 52 -13.66 6.62 31.04
C ASP A 52 -12.46 6.88 31.98
N LYS A 53 -12.72 7.25 33.24
CA LYS A 53 -11.67 7.66 34.21
C LYS A 53 -10.54 6.63 34.32
N SER A 54 -9.40 6.91 33.70
CA SER A 54 -8.23 6.03 33.62
C SER A 54 -8.45 4.70 32.89
N VAL A 55 -9.45 4.62 32.00
CA VAL A 55 -9.68 3.48 31.10
C VAL A 55 -9.21 3.87 29.70
N TYR A 56 -8.05 3.34 29.32
CA TYR A 56 -7.41 3.58 28.01
C TYR A 56 -7.42 2.33 27.13
N PHE A 57 -8.13 1.29 27.55
CA PHE A 57 -8.18 0.00 26.87
C PHE A 57 -9.62 -0.44 26.72
N ASP A 58 -10.04 -0.58 25.47
CA ASP A 58 -11.38 -0.96 25.07
C ASP A 58 -11.29 -2.12 24.06
N LEU A 59 -12.06 -3.19 24.31
CA LEU A 59 -12.11 -4.37 23.44
C LEU A 59 -13.08 -4.18 22.26
N GLU A 60 -14.04 -3.25 22.39
CA GLU A 60 -14.99 -2.92 21.33
C GLU A 60 -14.42 -1.85 20.39
N ASP A 61 -13.60 -0.93 20.92
CA ASP A 61 -12.94 0.14 20.16
C ASP A 61 -11.40 0.00 20.17
N LEU A 62 -10.92 -0.91 19.31
CA LEU A 62 -9.48 -1.11 19.10
C LEU A 62 -8.80 0.09 18.42
N GLY A 63 -9.52 0.88 17.64
CA GLY A 63 -8.94 2.04 16.94
C GLY A 63 -8.42 3.06 17.94
N ASN A 64 -9.24 3.45 18.91
CA ASN A 64 -8.82 4.35 19.97
C ASN A 64 -7.79 3.73 20.94
N THR A 65 -7.90 2.42 21.20
CA THR A 65 -6.96 1.71 22.07
C THR A 65 -5.55 1.58 21.47
N THR A 66 -5.47 1.37 20.16
CA THR A 66 -4.19 1.22 19.44
C THR A 66 -3.62 2.54 18.92
N GLY A 67 -4.36 3.64 19.05
CA GLY A 67 -3.94 4.97 18.61
C GLY A 67 -4.08 5.19 17.11
N GLU A 68 -5.10 4.60 16.48
CA GLU A 68 -5.48 4.81 15.08
C GLU A 68 -6.15 6.19 14.91
N TRP A 69 -5.38 7.25 15.18
CA TRP A 69 -5.83 8.62 15.09
C TRP A 69 -5.19 9.31 13.90
N ASP A 70 -6.04 9.91 13.06
CA ASP A 70 -5.57 10.88 12.08
C ASP A 70 -5.38 12.23 12.77
N VAL A 71 -4.18 12.45 13.31
CA VAL A 71 -3.82 13.66 14.07
C VAL A 71 -3.94 14.95 13.23
N TYR A 72 -3.89 14.82 11.90
CA TYR A 72 -3.88 15.96 10.98
C TYR A 72 -5.04 15.96 9.99
N GLY A 73 -5.94 14.98 10.09
CA GLY A 73 -7.15 14.89 9.28
C GLY A 73 -8.09 16.06 9.54
N SER A 74 -8.70 16.57 8.48
CA SER A 74 -9.71 17.61 8.57
C SER A 74 -10.86 17.26 7.65
N ASP A 75 -12.07 17.21 8.22
CA ASP A 75 -13.32 16.96 7.49
C ASP A 75 -13.84 18.22 6.77
N ALA A 76 -13.01 19.25 6.63
CA ALA A 76 -13.38 20.46 5.92
C ALA A 76 -13.73 20.14 4.45
N PRO A 77 -14.76 20.80 3.89
CA PRO A 77 -15.10 20.63 2.48
C PRO A 77 -13.97 21.11 1.57
N SER A 78 -14.04 20.74 0.29
CA SER A 78 -13.01 21.09 -0.70
C SER A 78 -12.70 22.60 -0.67
N PRO A 79 -11.44 22.99 -0.47
CA PRO A 79 -11.07 24.41 -0.43
C PRO A 79 -11.07 25.06 -1.82
N TYR A 80 -11.25 24.28 -2.89
CA TYR A 80 -11.16 24.73 -4.27
C TYR A 80 -12.51 25.18 -4.83
N ASN A 81 -12.46 26.09 -5.81
CA ASN A 81 -13.64 26.51 -6.54
C ASN A 81 -14.28 25.32 -7.29
N SER A 82 -15.61 25.24 -7.30
CA SER A 82 -16.37 24.14 -7.92
C SER A 82 -16.05 23.95 -9.42
N LEU A 83 -15.82 25.05 -10.15
CA LEU A 83 -15.45 25.00 -11.56
C LEU A 83 -14.05 24.40 -11.77
N GLN A 84 -13.10 24.75 -10.90
CA GLN A 84 -11.76 24.18 -10.91
C GLN A 84 -11.80 22.68 -10.60
N SER A 85 -12.57 22.28 -9.58
CA SER A 85 -12.72 20.87 -9.21
C SER A 85 -13.29 20.05 -10.37
N LYS A 86 -14.35 20.54 -11.04
CA LYS A 86 -14.95 19.88 -12.20
C LYS A 86 -13.99 19.76 -13.39
N PHE A 87 -13.16 20.78 -13.61
CA PHE A 87 -12.13 20.72 -14.65
C PHE A 87 -11.15 19.56 -14.39
N PHE A 88 -10.55 19.48 -13.20
CA PHE A 88 -9.59 18.42 -12.92
C PHE A 88 -10.24 17.04 -12.86
N GLU A 89 -11.46 16.94 -12.35
CA GLU A 89 -12.22 15.70 -12.36
C GLU A 89 -12.37 15.14 -13.79
N THR A 90 -12.73 15.98 -14.75
CA THR A 90 -12.96 15.57 -16.14
C THR A 90 -11.68 15.30 -16.92
N PHE A 91 -10.66 16.16 -16.80
CA PHE A 91 -9.42 16.01 -17.57
C PHE A 91 -8.47 14.95 -16.99
N ALA A 92 -8.45 14.76 -15.67
CA ALA A 92 -7.63 13.74 -15.04
C ALA A 92 -8.28 12.34 -15.08
N ALA A 93 -9.59 12.25 -15.32
CA ALA A 93 -10.35 10.99 -15.31
C ALA A 93 -9.68 9.84 -16.09
N PRO A 94 -9.18 10.03 -17.33
CA PRO A 94 -8.53 8.95 -18.09
C PRO A 94 -7.27 8.40 -17.41
N PHE A 95 -6.59 9.21 -16.61
CA PHE A 95 -5.34 8.87 -15.92
C PHE A 95 -5.55 8.28 -14.52
N THR A 96 -6.78 8.22 -14.01
CA THR A 96 -7.06 7.70 -12.66
C THR A 96 -6.92 6.19 -12.51
N LYS A 97 -7.08 5.42 -13.61
CA LYS A 97 -6.97 3.96 -13.56
C LYS A 97 -5.51 3.56 -13.52
N ARG A 98 -5.02 3.16 -12.33
CA ARG A 98 -3.61 2.78 -12.06
C ARG A 98 -2.98 1.89 -13.14
N GLY A 99 -3.71 0.87 -13.64
CA GLY A 99 -3.19 -0.05 -14.63
C GLY A 99 -3.06 0.57 -16.02
N PHE A 100 -3.99 1.44 -16.41
CA PHE A 100 -3.92 2.19 -17.66
C PHE A 100 -2.84 3.26 -17.58
N LEU A 101 -2.77 3.98 -16.45
CA LEU A 101 -1.74 4.99 -16.20
C LEU A 101 -0.33 4.38 -16.31
N LEU A 102 -0.09 3.24 -15.64
CA LEU A 102 1.22 2.58 -15.70
C LEU A 102 1.61 2.20 -17.14
N LYS A 103 0.66 1.63 -17.91
CA LYS A 103 0.91 1.27 -19.31
C LYS A 103 1.19 2.50 -20.17
N PHE A 104 0.43 3.57 -19.96
CA PHE A 104 0.66 4.85 -20.63
C PHE A 104 2.04 5.43 -20.31
N LEU A 105 2.48 5.41 -19.05
CA LEU A 105 3.79 5.93 -18.64
C LEU A 105 4.94 5.10 -19.23
N ILE A 106 4.87 3.77 -19.15
CA ILE A 106 5.95 2.92 -19.65
C ILE A 106 6.02 2.99 -21.18
N LEU A 107 4.89 2.86 -21.86
CA LEU A 107 4.87 2.85 -23.32
C LEU A 107 5.12 4.24 -23.90
N GLY A 108 4.40 5.25 -23.41
CA GLY A 108 4.54 6.64 -23.85
C GLY A 108 5.86 7.25 -23.40
N GLY A 109 6.21 7.16 -22.12
CA GLY A 109 7.47 7.68 -21.60
C GLY A 109 8.68 6.93 -22.15
N GLY A 110 8.63 5.60 -22.23
CA GLY A 110 9.71 4.79 -22.80
C GLY A 110 9.93 5.06 -24.30
N SER A 111 8.86 5.14 -25.09
CA SER A 111 8.98 5.49 -26.52
C SER A 111 9.49 6.91 -26.73
N THR A 112 9.04 7.87 -25.92
CA THR A 112 9.51 9.26 -25.97
C THR A 112 11.00 9.35 -25.66
N LEU A 113 11.46 8.67 -24.60
CA LEU A 113 12.87 8.62 -24.25
C LEU A 113 13.71 7.99 -25.37
N ALA A 114 13.26 6.87 -25.93
CA ALA A 114 13.94 6.21 -27.03
C ALA A 114 14.01 7.11 -28.28
N TYR A 115 12.91 7.80 -28.61
CA TYR A 115 12.83 8.70 -29.75
C TYR A 115 13.81 9.87 -29.61
N PHE A 116 13.82 10.56 -28.46
CA PHE A 116 14.74 11.66 -28.23
C PHE A 116 16.19 11.20 -28.13
N SER A 117 16.45 10.02 -27.57
CA SER A 117 17.80 9.45 -27.54
C SER A 117 18.31 9.12 -28.94
N ALA A 118 17.45 8.66 -29.84
CA ALA A 118 17.82 8.30 -31.22
C ALA A 118 17.95 9.52 -32.15
N THR A 119 17.16 10.57 -31.91
CA THR A 119 17.14 11.79 -32.73
C THR A 119 17.97 12.93 -32.15
N ALA A 120 18.66 12.69 -31.04
CA ALA A 120 19.55 13.68 -30.44
C ALA A 120 20.65 14.10 -31.42
N THR A 121 20.82 15.41 -31.58
CA THR A 121 21.89 15.95 -32.42
C THR A 121 23.24 15.81 -31.73
N GLY A 122 24.30 15.65 -32.53
CA GLY A 122 25.67 15.55 -32.02
C GLY A 122 26.18 16.80 -31.30
N ASP A 123 25.48 17.93 -31.44
CA ASP A 123 25.77 19.18 -30.72
C ASP A 123 25.17 19.18 -29.30
N VAL A 124 24.06 18.45 -29.11
CA VAL A 124 23.41 18.29 -27.79
C VAL A 124 24.01 17.10 -27.05
N LEU A 125 24.16 15.96 -27.72
CA LEU A 125 24.79 14.76 -27.19
C LEU A 125 26.07 14.44 -27.97
N PRO A 126 27.25 14.87 -27.49
CA PRO A 126 28.53 14.65 -28.19
C PRO A 126 28.86 13.18 -28.43
N ILE A 127 28.32 12.28 -27.60
CA ILE A 127 28.48 10.83 -27.76
C ILE A 127 27.89 10.32 -29.09
N VAL A 128 26.86 10.99 -29.63
CA VAL A 128 26.26 10.68 -30.93
C VAL A 128 27.22 11.01 -32.07
N LYS A 129 28.01 12.08 -31.93
CA LYS A 129 29.03 12.50 -32.93
C LYS A 129 30.29 11.62 -32.89
N GLY A 130 30.60 11.04 -31.72
CA GLY A 130 31.78 10.22 -31.50
C GLY A 130 33.10 11.02 -31.43
N PRO A 131 34.21 10.35 -31.07
CA PRO A 131 35.51 10.98 -30.97
C PRO A 131 36.04 11.38 -32.35
N GLN A 132 36.44 12.65 -32.49
CA GLN A 132 36.97 13.19 -33.75
C GLN A 132 38.50 13.11 -33.84
N GLN A 133 39.18 12.93 -32.70
CA GLN A 133 40.64 12.89 -32.63
C GLN A 133 41.14 11.45 -32.51
N LYS A 134 42.39 11.22 -32.94
CA LYS A 134 43.03 9.90 -32.77
C LYS A 134 43.11 9.57 -31.28
N PRO A 135 42.79 8.33 -30.88
CA PRO A 135 42.85 7.93 -29.48
C PRO A 135 44.29 7.99 -28.98
N LYS A 136 44.46 8.42 -27.72
CA LYS A 136 45.76 8.33 -27.05
C LYS A 136 46.05 6.86 -26.76
N LEU A 137 47.21 6.38 -27.18
CA LEU A 137 47.63 5.01 -26.89
C LEU A 137 47.85 4.84 -25.38
N GLY A 138 47.40 3.70 -24.86
CA GLY A 138 47.66 3.30 -23.47
C GLY A 138 49.13 2.97 -23.23
N PRO A 139 49.49 2.56 -22.00
CA PRO A 139 50.83 2.11 -21.67
C PRO A 139 51.30 0.99 -22.62
N ARG A 140 52.62 0.80 -22.73
CA ARG A 140 53.24 -0.19 -23.66
C ARG A 140 52.76 -0.07 -25.11
N GLY A 141 52.32 1.10 -25.53
CA GLY A 141 51.83 1.38 -26.89
C GLY A 141 50.47 0.76 -27.24
N LYS A 142 49.82 0.02 -26.31
CA LYS A 142 48.49 -0.59 -26.52
C LYS A 142 47.89 -1.35 -25.32
N ILE A 143 48.65 -1.60 -24.24
CA ILE A 143 48.27 -2.42 -23.07
C ILE A 143 48.37 -1.61 -21.78
#